data_AF-A0AAJ1FFJ4-F1
#
_entry.id   AF-A0AAJ1FFJ4-F1
#
_cell.length_a   1.000
_cell.length_b   1.000
_cell.length_c   1.000
_cell.angle_alpha   90.00
_cell.angle_beta   90.00
_cell.angle_gamma   90.00
#
_symmetry.space_group_name_H-M   'P 1'
#
loop_
_entity.id
_entity.type
_entity.pdbx_description
1 polymer ?
#
loop_
_entity_poly.entity_id
_entity_poly.type
_entity_poly.pdbx_seq_one_letter_code
_entity_poly.pdbx_strand_id
1 'polypeptide(L)'
;MAAKKKDKTLHVPTAPFRPGDEASFEPWPWKPGDLKRPNPKKCSADDTIAHAHGLVRVLGDDDKASGDWNPKLSADELRQGLEHMVRLRIFDDRMMKMQRTGKLSFYMRSFGEECIAIAQTMALETQDWIFPSYRQPGAQFVRGRDMVSMICHCIGNVEDNIKGRQMPVHYSYKEGRFISISSPVGTQFSQAVGVAMASQYKGLDEVTITWIGDGASAEGDYHYALNFASIYKAPVILNLVNNQWA
;
A
#
# COMPACT_ATOMS: atom_id res chain seq x y z
N MET A 1 -41.52 -39.65 2.93
CA MET A 1 -40.89 -38.80 1.90
C MET A 1 -39.43 -38.62 2.28
N ALA A 2 -38.51 -39.21 1.51
CA ALA A 2 -37.08 -39.08 1.79
C ALA A 2 -36.59 -37.68 1.38
N ALA A 3 -36.03 -36.92 2.33
CA ALA A 3 -35.40 -35.64 2.05
C ALA A 3 -34.25 -35.85 1.06
N LYS A 4 -34.31 -35.22 -0.11
CA LYS A 4 -33.20 -35.19 -1.08
C LYS A 4 -31.94 -34.68 -0.37
N LYS A 5 -30.91 -35.52 -0.22
CA LYS A 5 -29.57 -35.09 0.17
C LYS A 5 -29.14 -34.00 -0.80
N LYS A 6 -28.99 -32.76 -0.32
CA LYS A 6 -28.32 -31.70 -1.11
C LYS A 6 -26.92 -32.17 -1.41
N ASP A 7 -26.58 -32.28 -2.68
CA ASP A 7 -25.24 -32.60 -3.15
C ASP A 7 -24.30 -31.51 -2.64
N LYS A 8 -23.41 -31.84 -1.71
CA LYS A 8 -22.43 -30.91 -1.16
C LYS A 8 -21.22 -30.91 -2.08
N THR A 9 -21.31 -30.15 -3.18
CA THR A 9 -20.17 -29.95 -4.08
C THR A 9 -19.22 -28.90 -3.52
N LEU A 10 -17.93 -29.05 -3.80
CA LEU A 10 -16.92 -28.05 -3.48
C LEU A 10 -17.18 -26.80 -4.32
N HIS A 11 -17.37 -25.65 -3.68
CA HIS A 11 -17.48 -24.37 -4.37
C HIS A 11 -16.08 -23.76 -4.57
N VAL A 12 -15.71 -23.49 -5.82
CA VAL A 12 -14.47 -22.81 -6.18
C VAL A 12 -14.84 -21.49 -6.87
N PRO A 13 -14.54 -20.33 -6.27
CA PRO A 13 -14.80 -19.03 -6.91
C PRO A 13 -14.04 -18.90 -8.23
N THR A 14 -14.64 -18.22 -9.20
CA THR A 14 -14.01 -17.91 -10.48
C THR A 14 -14.03 -16.41 -10.72
N ALA A 15 -12.98 -15.91 -11.38
CA ALA A 15 -13.00 -14.55 -11.90
C ALA A 15 -14.25 -14.35 -12.80
N PRO A 16 -14.92 -13.19 -12.71
CA PRO A 16 -16.15 -12.94 -13.45
C PRO A 16 -15.93 -12.90 -14.97
N PHE A 17 -14.72 -12.56 -15.41
CA PHE A 17 -14.33 -12.47 -16.82
C PHE A 17 -12.98 -13.16 -17.06
N ARG A 18 -12.77 -13.68 -18.27
CA ARG A 18 -11.58 -14.40 -18.74
C ARG A 18 -11.05 -13.79 -20.04
N PRO A 19 -9.83 -14.15 -20.49
CA PRO A 19 -9.31 -13.66 -21.77
C PRO A 19 -10.26 -13.98 -22.93
N GLY A 20 -10.71 -12.95 -23.63
CA GLY A 20 -11.72 -13.05 -24.70
C GLY A 20 -13.09 -12.51 -24.31
N ASP A 21 -13.38 -12.36 -23.01
CA ASP A 21 -14.60 -11.74 -22.53
C ASP A 21 -14.48 -10.20 -22.53
N GLU A 22 -15.61 -9.52 -22.66
CA GLU A 22 -15.71 -8.08 -22.39
C GLU A 22 -15.83 -7.87 -20.87
N ALA A 23 -14.78 -7.34 -20.26
CA ALA A 23 -14.78 -7.04 -18.83
C ALA A 23 -15.76 -5.90 -18.53
N SER A 24 -16.58 -6.08 -17.50
CA SER A 24 -17.37 -5.00 -16.90
C SER A 24 -17.12 -4.97 -15.39
N PHE A 25 -17.17 -3.78 -14.81
CA PHE A 25 -17.07 -3.61 -13.36
C PHE A 25 -18.38 -3.04 -12.86
N GLU A 26 -18.80 -3.42 -11.65
CA GLU A 26 -19.98 -2.82 -11.04
C GLU A 26 -19.79 -1.29 -11.00
N PRO A 27 -20.78 -0.50 -11.45
CA PRO A 27 -20.67 0.94 -11.46
C PRO A 27 -20.49 1.43 -10.03
N TRP A 28 -19.45 2.24 -9.81
CA TRP A 28 -19.14 2.77 -8.49
C TRP A 28 -20.25 3.73 -8.02
N PRO A 29 -21.07 3.38 -7.01
CA PRO A 29 -22.21 4.23 -6.64
C PRO A 29 -21.80 5.40 -5.73
N TRP A 30 -20.57 5.39 -5.20
CA TRP A 30 -20.12 6.30 -4.16
C TRP A 30 -19.70 7.67 -4.71
N LYS A 31 -20.24 8.71 -4.09
CA LYS A 31 -19.99 10.11 -4.38
C LYS A 31 -19.23 10.79 -3.24
N PRO A 32 -18.49 11.87 -3.53
CA PRO A 32 -17.91 12.68 -2.47
C PRO A 32 -18.97 13.15 -1.47
N GLY A 33 -18.69 12.97 -0.18
CA GLY A 33 -19.60 13.35 0.92
C GLY A 33 -20.55 12.26 1.41
N ASP A 34 -20.64 11.10 0.74
CA ASP A 34 -21.48 9.97 1.21
C ASP A 34 -21.04 9.45 2.58
N LEU A 35 -19.74 9.48 2.86
CA LEU A 35 -19.15 9.11 4.14
C LEU A 35 -18.55 10.34 4.81
N LYS A 36 -19.13 10.75 5.95
CA LYS A 36 -18.59 11.86 6.76
C LYS A 36 -17.21 11.55 7.30
N ARG A 37 -16.40 12.57 7.54
CA ARG A 37 -15.08 12.41 8.17
C ARG A 37 -15.25 12.31 9.70
N PRO A 38 -14.99 11.16 10.33
CA PRO A 38 -15.10 11.04 11.78
C PRO A 38 -13.99 11.85 12.46
N ASN A 39 -14.23 12.23 13.72
CA ASN A 39 -13.18 12.86 14.53
C ASN A 39 -12.20 11.80 15.02
N PRO A 40 -10.94 11.78 14.56
CA PRO A 40 -10.00 10.70 14.87
C PRO A 40 -9.70 10.56 16.37
N LYS A 41 -9.87 11.63 17.19
CA LYS A 41 -9.64 11.58 18.64
C LYS A 41 -10.82 10.98 19.42
N LYS A 42 -12.00 10.90 18.82
CA LYS A 42 -13.25 10.47 19.48
C LYS A 42 -13.92 9.28 18.81
N CYS A 43 -13.46 8.91 17.61
CA CYS A 43 -14.01 7.82 16.82
C CYS A 43 -13.77 6.47 17.52
N SER A 44 -14.81 5.65 17.56
CA SER A 44 -14.74 4.23 17.89
C SER A 44 -14.68 3.38 16.61
N ALA A 45 -14.48 2.06 16.76
CA ALA A 45 -14.56 1.14 15.62
C ALA A 45 -15.99 1.10 15.03
N ASP A 46 -17.02 1.16 15.88
CA ASP A 46 -18.43 1.09 15.46
C ASP A 46 -18.82 2.29 14.58
N ASP A 47 -18.25 3.47 14.85
CA ASP A 47 -18.47 4.68 14.04
C ASP A 47 -17.94 4.53 12.59
N THR A 48 -17.11 3.53 12.32
CA THR A 48 -16.47 3.28 11.01
C THR A 48 -17.05 2.09 10.24
N ILE A 49 -18.10 1.43 10.75
CA ILE A 49 -18.73 0.29 10.07
C ILE A 49 -19.21 0.68 8.66
N ALA A 50 -19.84 1.85 8.51
CA ALA A 50 -20.27 2.33 7.20
C ALA A 50 -19.09 2.57 6.25
N HIS A 51 -17.95 3.06 6.76
CA HIS A 51 -16.74 3.28 5.97
C HIS A 51 -16.10 1.99 5.50
N ALA A 52 -16.18 0.91 6.28
CA ALA A 52 -15.66 -0.41 5.90
C ALA A 52 -16.42 -1.04 4.72
N HIS A 53 -17.67 -0.62 4.47
CA HIS A 53 -18.52 -1.10 3.37
C HIS A 53 -18.73 -0.07 2.25
N GLY A 54 -18.17 1.12 2.38
CA GLY A 54 -18.30 2.20 1.40
C GLY A 54 -16.96 2.65 0.83
N LEU A 55 -16.96 3.77 0.11
CA LEU A 55 -15.76 4.37 -0.45
C LEU A 55 -15.63 5.83 -0.05
N VAL A 56 -14.54 6.17 0.65
CA VAL A 56 -14.17 7.57 0.87
C VAL A 56 -13.62 8.15 -0.43
N ARG A 57 -14.29 9.17 -0.95
CA ARG A 57 -13.95 9.82 -2.22
C ARG A 57 -14.01 11.33 -2.08
N VAL A 58 -13.09 12.04 -2.76
CA VAL A 58 -13.01 13.52 -2.75
C VAL A 58 -13.26 14.10 -4.13
N LEU A 59 -12.59 13.58 -5.17
CA LEU A 59 -12.77 14.03 -6.56
C LEU A 59 -14.03 13.39 -7.15
N GLY A 60 -14.99 14.20 -7.58
CA GLY A 60 -16.17 13.76 -8.32
C GLY A 60 -15.86 13.39 -9.78
N ASP A 61 -16.86 12.91 -10.52
CA ASP A 61 -16.74 12.63 -11.97
C ASP A 61 -16.63 13.91 -12.81
N ASP A 62 -16.85 15.08 -12.19
CA ASP A 62 -16.67 16.42 -12.76
C ASP A 62 -15.28 17.02 -12.45
N ASP A 63 -14.35 16.19 -11.95
CA ASP A 63 -13.00 16.55 -11.51
C ASP A 63 -12.94 17.61 -10.38
N LYS A 64 -14.04 17.83 -9.66
CA LYS A 64 -14.08 18.79 -8.53
C LYS A 64 -13.96 18.09 -7.19
N ALA A 65 -13.16 18.67 -6.31
CA ALA A 65 -12.98 18.20 -4.95
C ALA A 65 -14.11 18.68 -4.01
N SER A 66 -14.82 17.76 -3.36
CA SER A 66 -15.91 18.09 -2.44
C SER A 66 -16.00 17.12 -1.25
N GLY A 67 -16.95 17.36 -0.34
CA GLY A 67 -17.13 16.58 0.90
C GLY A 67 -16.16 16.90 2.03
N ASP A 68 -16.44 16.35 3.21
CA ASP A 68 -15.70 16.59 4.46
C ASP A 68 -14.25 16.07 4.43
N TRP A 69 -13.96 15.14 3.51
CA TRP A 69 -12.65 14.57 3.31
C TRP A 69 -11.73 15.42 2.43
N ASN A 70 -12.23 16.48 1.80
CA ASN A 70 -11.39 17.37 0.99
C ASN A 70 -10.32 18.04 1.88
N PRO A 71 -9.03 17.69 1.72
CA PRO A 71 -7.96 18.15 2.60
C PRO A 71 -7.56 19.62 2.38
N LYS A 72 -8.10 20.27 1.33
CA LYS A 72 -7.78 21.66 0.97
C LYS A 72 -6.28 21.89 0.72
N LEU A 73 -5.61 20.89 0.15
CA LEU A 73 -4.20 20.98 -0.26
C LEU A 73 -4.01 22.12 -1.26
N SER A 74 -2.87 22.79 -1.16
CA SER A 74 -2.45 23.79 -2.13
C SER A 74 -2.16 23.16 -3.49
N ALA A 75 -2.18 23.99 -4.55
CA ALA A 75 -1.79 23.53 -5.87
C ALA A 75 -0.34 23.01 -5.91
N ASP A 76 0.56 23.58 -5.12
CA ASP A 76 1.96 23.19 -5.08
C ASP A 76 2.14 21.80 -4.45
N GLU A 77 1.44 21.50 -3.36
CA GLU A 77 1.44 20.15 -2.76
C GLU A 77 0.88 19.10 -3.73
N LEU A 78 -0.20 19.43 -4.44
CA LEU A 78 -0.77 18.54 -5.46
C LEU A 78 0.20 18.30 -6.62
N ARG A 79 0.91 19.35 -7.08
CA ARG A 79 1.94 19.24 -8.12
C ARG A 79 3.12 18.39 -7.66
N GLN A 80 3.55 18.51 -6.41
CA GLN A 80 4.60 17.68 -5.84
C GLN A 80 4.18 16.19 -5.83
N GLY A 81 2.95 15.89 -5.39
CA GLY A 81 2.42 14.53 -5.43
C GLY A 81 2.37 13.98 -6.86
N LEU A 82 1.90 14.79 -7.82
CA LEU A 82 1.89 14.42 -9.24
C LEU A 82 3.31 14.16 -9.78
N GLU A 83 4.28 14.99 -9.41
CA GLU A 83 5.67 14.80 -9.82
C GLU A 83 6.22 13.46 -9.31
N HIS A 84 5.98 13.12 -8.05
CA HIS A 84 6.39 11.83 -7.51
C HIS A 84 5.71 10.64 -8.24
N MET A 85 4.40 10.75 -8.53
CA MET A 85 3.67 9.69 -9.24
C MET A 85 4.20 9.48 -10.66
N VAL A 86 4.41 10.58 -11.39
CA VAL A 86 4.96 10.54 -12.76
C VAL A 86 6.40 10.02 -12.74
N ARG A 87 7.21 10.45 -11.77
CA ARG A 87 8.59 9.97 -11.58
C ARG A 87 8.62 8.45 -11.37
N LEU A 88 7.76 7.92 -10.50
CA LEU A 88 7.67 6.47 -10.28
C LEU A 88 7.26 5.73 -11.56
N ARG A 89 6.24 6.22 -12.27
CA ARG A 89 5.80 5.59 -13.52
C ARG A 89 6.91 5.54 -14.58
N ILE A 90 7.65 6.64 -14.75
CA ILE A 90 8.79 6.71 -15.67
C ILE A 90 9.91 5.76 -15.23
N PHE A 91 10.21 5.73 -13.93
CA PHE A 91 11.20 4.83 -13.36
C PHE A 91 10.83 3.37 -13.65
N ASP A 92 9.60 2.96 -13.35
CA ASP A 92 9.08 1.61 -13.60
C ASP A 92 9.18 1.20 -15.07
N ASP A 93 8.83 2.11 -15.99
CA ASP A 93 8.92 1.85 -17.43
C ASP A 93 10.36 1.65 -17.91
N ARG A 94 11.31 2.40 -17.33
CA ARG A 94 12.74 2.26 -17.65
C ARG A 94 13.31 0.97 -17.10
N MET A 95 13.00 0.63 -15.86
CA MET A 95 13.49 -0.58 -15.22
C MET A 95 12.92 -1.84 -15.87
N MET A 96 11.63 -1.83 -16.25
CA MET A 96 11.04 -2.94 -17.01
C MET A 96 11.70 -3.14 -18.38
N LYS A 97 12.09 -2.06 -19.07
CA LYS A 97 12.88 -2.17 -20.32
C LYS A 97 14.28 -2.74 -20.08
N MET A 98 14.92 -2.38 -18.97
CA MET A 98 16.22 -2.96 -18.59
C MET A 98 16.10 -4.46 -18.29
N GLN A 99 15.04 -4.87 -17.60
CA GLN A 99 14.75 -6.30 -17.34
C GLN A 99 14.58 -7.07 -18.65
N ARG A 100 13.79 -6.55 -19.61
CA ARG A 100 13.58 -7.19 -20.92
C ARG A 100 14.84 -7.28 -21.79
N THR A 101 15.84 -6.45 -21.54
CA THR A 101 17.13 -6.48 -22.24
C THR A 101 18.19 -7.29 -21.50
N GLY A 102 17.81 -8.02 -20.43
CA GLY A 102 18.70 -8.86 -19.64
C GLY A 102 19.65 -8.09 -18.73
N LYS A 103 19.47 -6.78 -18.57
CA LYS A 103 20.30 -5.95 -17.68
C LYS A 103 19.91 -6.06 -16.20
N LEU A 104 18.68 -6.51 -15.94
CA LEU A 104 18.17 -6.81 -14.59
C LEU A 104 17.62 -8.23 -14.59
N SER A 105 17.81 -8.96 -13.50
CA SER A 105 17.27 -10.31 -13.34
C SER A 105 15.75 -10.31 -13.11
N PHE A 106 15.25 -9.33 -12.35
CA PHE A 106 13.84 -9.23 -11.96
C PHE A 106 13.43 -7.75 -11.84
N TYR A 107 12.16 -7.45 -12.13
CA TYR A 107 11.57 -6.16 -11.82
C TYR A 107 10.05 -6.27 -11.75
N MET A 108 9.42 -5.48 -10.90
CA MET A 108 7.97 -5.43 -10.73
C MET A 108 7.51 -3.97 -10.67
N ARG A 109 6.38 -3.69 -11.33
CA ARG A 109 5.82 -2.34 -11.48
C ARG A 109 4.70 -2.10 -10.47
N SER A 110 4.45 -0.84 -10.18
CA SER A 110 3.34 -0.36 -9.35
C SER A 110 2.35 0.48 -10.17
N PHE A 111 2.19 0.13 -11.46
CA PHE A 111 1.38 0.89 -12.41
C PHE A 111 -0.09 0.92 -11.99
N GLY A 112 -0.65 2.12 -11.85
CA GLY A 112 -2.01 2.34 -11.35
C GLY A 112 -2.12 2.45 -9.82
N GLU A 113 -1.04 2.15 -9.10
CA GLU A 113 -0.97 2.19 -7.63
C GLU A 113 -0.05 3.32 -7.12
N GLU A 114 0.48 4.17 -8.01
CA GLU A 114 1.54 5.12 -7.66
C GLU A 114 1.12 6.08 -6.54
N CYS A 115 -0.15 6.52 -6.55
CA CYS A 115 -0.66 7.50 -5.60
C CYS A 115 -0.67 6.99 -4.16
N ILE A 116 -0.84 5.67 -3.94
CA ILE A 116 -1.18 5.10 -2.64
C ILE A 116 -0.05 5.38 -1.63
N ALA A 117 1.13 4.83 -1.92
CA ALA A 117 2.29 5.00 -1.03
C ALA A 117 2.82 6.43 -1.03
N ILE A 118 2.75 7.12 -2.17
CA ILE A 118 3.26 8.49 -2.30
C ILE A 118 2.44 9.43 -1.43
N ALA A 119 1.12 9.47 -1.60
CA ALA A 119 0.26 10.37 -0.84
C ALA A 119 0.29 10.05 0.65
N GLN A 120 0.31 8.77 1.02
CA GLN A 120 0.44 8.38 2.42
C GLN A 120 1.76 8.80 3.03
N THR A 121 2.88 8.63 2.31
CA THR A 121 4.20 9.06 2.81
C THR A 121 4.31 10.58 2.89
N MET A 122 3.66 11.32 1.98
CA MET A 122 3.60 12.79 2.06
C MET A 122 2.81 13.29 3.27
N ALA A 123 1.85 12.49 3.76
CA ALA A 123 1.07 12.79 4.95
C ALA A 123 1.75 12.35 6.26
N LEU A 124 2.89 11.67 6.19
CA LEU A 124 3.67 11.21 7.35
C LEU A 124 4.79 12.18 7.68
N GLU A 125 5.16 12.20 8.95
CA GLU A 125 6.34 12.92 9.41
C GLU A 125 7.62 12.14 9.13
N THR A 126 8.77 12.80 9.13
CA THR A 126 10.07 12.17 8.77
C THR A 126 10.52 11.08 9.74
N GLN A 127 10.05 11.11 10.99
CA GLN A 127 10.33 10.09 12.00
C GLN A 127 9.47 8.83 11.86
N ASP A 128 8.42 8.84 11.05
CA ASP A 128 7.52 7.69 10.93
C ASP A 128 8.18 6.53 10.17
N TRP A 129 7.93 5.31 10.66
CA TRP A 129 8.48 4.08 10.10
C TRP A 129 7.64 3.55 8.94
N ILE A 130 8.30 3.13 7.86
CA ILE A 130 7.67 2.64 6.63
C ILE A 130 7.99 1.15 6.47
N PHE A 131 6.93 0.32 6.47
CA PHE A 131 6.96 -1.14 6.29
C PHE A 131 6.27 -1.54 4.96
N PRO A 132 6.99 -1.47 3.83
CA PRO A 132 6.40 -1.62 2.51
C PRO A 132 6.32 -3.08 2.08
N SER A 133 5.42 -3.36 1.15
CA SER A 133 5.60 -4.52 0.26
C SER A 133 6.55 -4.13 -0.89
N TYR A 134 6.73 -5.03 -1.85
CA TYR A 134 7.50 -4.76 -3.05
C TYR A 134 6.86 -3.72 -4.00
N ARG A 135 5.58 -3.33 -3.81
CA ARG A 135 4.81 -2.38 -4.67
C ARG A 135 4.76 -0.94 -4.16
N GLN A 136 5.53 -0.58 -3.13
CA GLN A 136 5.56 0.79 -2.60
C GLN A 136 6.92 1.51 -2.77
N PRO A 137 7.64 1.37 -3.90
CA PRO A 137 8.93 2.06 -4.09
C PRO A 137 8.79 3.58 -4.10
N GLY A 138 7.61 4.12 -4.44
CA GLY A 138 7.35 5.57 -4.50
C GLY A 138 7.53 6.30 -3.17
N ALA A 139 7.33 5.61 -2.03
CA ALA A 139 7.58 6.17 -0.70
C ALA A 139 9.03 6.66 -0.54
N GLN A 140 9.99 6.00 -1.21
CA GLN A 140 11.40 6.37 -1.16
C GLN A 140 11.68 7.70 -1.85
N PHE A 141 10.95 8.04 -2.93
CA PHE A 141 11.09 9.34 -3.58
C PHE A 141 10.59 10.48 -2.69
N VAL A 142 9.51 10.25 -1.94
CA VAL A 142 9.00 11.22 -0.96
C VAL A 142 10.02 11.42 0.17
N ARG A 143 10.71 10.34 0.59
CA ARG A 143 11.81 10.39 1.55
C ARG A 143 13.15 10.88 0.97
N GLY A 144 13.16 11.40 -0.25
CA GLY A 144 14.36 11.98 -0.86
C GLY A 144 15.43 10.99 -1.33
N ARG A 145 15.09 9.69 -1.44
CA ARG A 145 16.02 8.70 -1.99
C ARG A 145 16.29 9.00 -3.47
N ASP A 146 17.56 9.02 -3.82
CA ASP A 146 18.02 9.22 -5.19
C ASP A 146 17.72 8.00 -6.09
N MET A 147 17.36 8.27 -7.35
CA MET A 147 17.03 7.24 -8.34
C MET A 147 18.24 6.37 -8.69
N VAL A 148 19.45 6.92 -8.76
CA VAL A 148 20.67 6.15 -9.07
C VAL A 148 20.91 5.11 -7.99
N SER A 149 20.74 5.46 -6.71
CA SER A 149 20.81 4.49 -5.61
C SER A 149 19.82 3.33 -5.78
N MET A 150 18.57 3.63 -6.15
CA MET A 150 17.56 2.59 -6.39
C MET A 150 17.91 1.71 -7.60
N ILE A 151 18.45 2.29 -8.67
CA ILE A 151 18.91 1.55 -9.86
C ILE A 151 20.08 0.64 -9.51
N CYS A 152 21.06 1.15 -8.74
CA CYS A 152 22.22 0.40 -8.29
C CYS A 152 21.81 -0.83 -7.47
N HIS A 153 20.81 -0.68 -6.60
CA HIS A 153 20.19 -1.80 -5.90
C HIS A 153 19.62 -2.86 -6.86
N CYS A 154 18.83 -2.45 -7.86
CA CYS A 154 18.28 -3.41 -8.81
C CYS A 154 19.32 -4.09 -9.70
N ILE A 155 20.45 -3.43 -9.98
CA ILE A 155 21.57 -4.04 -10.73
C ILE A 155 22.38 -4.98 -9.82
N GLY A 156 22.44 -4.71 -8.51
CA GLY A 156 23.29 -5.42 -7.56
C GLY A 156 24.78 -5.10 -7.76
N ASN A 157 25.11 -3.86 -8.12
CA ASN A 157 26.49 -3.43 -8.39
C ASN A 157 27.23 -3.05 -7.10
N VAL A 158 28.46 -2.54 -7.24
CA VAL A 158 29.32 -2.13 -6.11
C VAL A 158 28.77 -0.93 -5.31
N GLU A 159 27.86 -0.16 -5.91
CA GLU A 159 27.21 1.01 -5.29
C GLU A 159 25.87 0.64 -4.63
N ASP A 160 25.46 -0.63 -4.68
CA ASP A 160 24.28 -1.12 -3.98
C ASP A 160 24.49 -1.05 -2.46
N ASN A 161 23.62 -0.31 -1.76
CA ASN A 161 23.69 -0.11 -0.33
C ASN A 161 23.55 -1.41 0.48
N ILE A 162 22.99 -2.47 -0.11
CA ILE A 162 22.88 -3.80 0.50
C ILE A 162 23.88 -4.82 -0.09
N LYS A 163 24.79 -4.40 -0.96
CA LYS A 163 25.91 -5.19 -1.51
C LYS A 163 25.47 -6.42 -2.32
N GLY A 164 24.40 -6.31 -3.10
CA GLY A 164 23.89 -7.39 -3.97
C GLY A 164 23.30 -8.58 -3.22
N ARG A 165 22.97 -8.43 -1.92
CA ARG A 165 22.51 -9.53 -1.05
C ARG A 165 21.02 -9.83 -1.16
N GLN A 166 20.24 -8.92 -1.73
CA GLN A 166 18.81 -9.12 -1.97
C GLN A 166 18.52 -9.16 -3.47
N MET A 167 17.38 -9.76 -3.78
CA MET A 167 16.78 -9.69 -5.11
C MET A 167 16.47 -8.22 -5.49
N PRO A 168 16.53 -7.84 -6.77
CA PRO A 168 16.04 -6.54 -7.21
C PRO A 168 14.63 -6.26 -6.70
N VAL A 169 14.34 -4.98 -6.40
CA VAL A 169 13.06 -4.49 -5.81
C VAL A 169 12.94 -4.73 -4.30
N HIS A 170 13.84 -5.49 -3.67
CA HIS A 170 13.90 -5.60 -2.20
C HIS A 170 14.71 -4.46 -1.58
N TYR A 171 14.23 -3.24 -1.80
CA TYR A 171 14.88 -2.04 -1.32
C TYR A 171 14.97 -2.03 0.22
N SER A 172 16.01 -1.36 0.71
CA SER A 172 16.18 -0.95 2.10
C SER A 172 16.75 0.46 2.10
N TYR A 173 16.20 1.36 2.90
CA TYR A 173 16.68 2.75 3.01
C TYR A 173 16.50 3.27 4.44
N LYS A 174 17.55 3.09 5.25
CA LYS A 174 17.55 3.39 6.67
C LYS A 174 17.32 4.87 6.95
N GLU A 175 17.95 5.75 6.18
CA GLU A 175 17.89 7.20 6.37
C GLU A 175 16.47 7.72 6.11
N GLY A 176 15.73 7.11 5.18
CA GLY A 176 14.32 7.40 4.93
C GLY A 176 13.34 6.58 5.79
N ARG A 177 13.82 5.85 6.81
CA ARG A 177 13.03 4.95 7.66
C ARG A 177 12.19 3.93 6.89
N PHE A 178 12.70 3.50 5.74
CA PHE A 178 12.12 2.46 4.90
C PHE A 178 12.79 1.13 5.22
N ILE A 179 12.05 0.23 5.88
CA ILE A 179 12.57 -1.06 6.32
C ILE A 179 12.97 -1.92 5.11
N SER A 180 13.88 -2.87 5.34
CA SER A 180 14.22 -3.84 4.31
C SER A 180 13.01 -4.66 3.91
N ILE A 181 12.70 -4.67 2.61
CA ILE A 181 11.68 -5.55 2.04
C ILE A 181 12.15 -7.01 2.14
N SER A 182 11.19 -7.92 2.33
CA SER A 182 11.35 -9.36 2.31
C SER A 182 10.45 -9.96 1.22
N SER A 183 10.84 -11.12 0.65
CA SER A 183 9.98 -11.85 -0.30
C SER A 183 8.76 -12.53 0.36
N PRO A 184 8.87 -13.13 1.57
CA PRO A 184 7.72 -13.70 2.26
C PRO A 184 6.62 -12.67 2.49
N VAL A 185 5.48 -12.88 1.82
CA VAL A 185 4.33 -11.99 1.85
C VAL A 185 3.72 -11.93 3.26
N GLY A 186 3.15 -10.77 3.61
CA GLY A 186 2.44 -10.55 4.87
C GLY A 186 3.33 -10.31 6.10
N THR A 187 4.55 -10.84 6.15
CA THR A 187 5.42 -10.80 7.34
C THR A 187 5.69 -9.40 7.88
N GLN A 188 5.86 -8.40 7.01
CA GLN A 188 6.08 -7.01 7.38
C GLN A 188 4.89 -6.38 8.12
N PHE A 189 3.68 -6.93 7.96
CA PHE A 189 2.46 -6.36 8.49
C PHE A 189 2.38 -6.51 10.01
N SER A 190 2.69 -7.71 10.54
CA SER A 190 2.77 -7.96 11.98
C SER A 190 4.02 -7.32 12.61
N GLN A 191 5.15 -7.32 11.88
CA GLN A 191 6.39 -6.66 12.31
C GLN A 191 6.21 -5.15 12.52
N ALA A 192 5.45 -4.48 11.64
CA ALA A 192 5.12 -3.06 11.77
C ALA A 192 4.36 -2.76 13.07
N VAL A 193 3.43 -3.63 13.48
CA VAL A 193 2.73 -3.50 14.77
C VAL A 193 3.72 -3.61 15.92
N GLY A 194 4.67 -4.54 15.85
CA GLY A 194 5.74 -4.66 16.85
C GLY A 194 6.60 -3.39 16.98
N VAL A 195 6.95 -2.75 15.86
CA VAL A 195 7.69 -1.47 15.89
C VAL A 195 6.83 -0.34 16.46
N ALA A 196 5.56 -0.24 16.06
CA ALA A 196 4.63 0.74 16.63
C ALA A 196 4.49 0.58 18.16
N MET A 197 4.37 -0.66 18.63
CA MET A 197 4.35 -0.97 20.07
C MET A 197 5.65 -0.56 20.76
N ALA A 198 6.80 -0.73 20.11
CA ALA A 198 8.09 -0.30 20.65
C ALA A 198 8.21 1.23 20.73
N SER A 199 7.74 1.97 19.72
CA SER A 199 7.70 3.44 19.75
C SER A 199 6.77 3.95 20.85
N GLN A 200 5.58 3.34 21.01
CA GLN A 200 4.67 3.64 22.11
C GLN A 200 5.30 3.35 23.48
N TYR A 201 5.94 2.19 23.65
CA TYR A 201 6.61 1.80 24.91
C TYR A 201 7.72 2.79 25.30
N LYS A 202 8.42 3.37 24.31
CA LYS A 202 9.46 4.37 24.52
C LYS A 202 8.94 5.80 24.65
N GLY A 203 7.63 6.03 24.48
CA GLY A 203 7.03 7.38 24.50
C GLY A 203 7.49 8.26 23.35
N LEU A 204 7.79 7.67 22.17
CA LEU A 204 8.20 8.42 20.99
C LEU A 204 6.98 8.92 20.21
N ASP A 205 7.09 10.12 19.64
CA ASP A 205 6.10 10.69 18.73
C ASP A 205 6.31 10.16 17.30
N GLU A 206 6.06 8.86 17.14
CA GLU A 206 6.24 8.11 15.89
C GLU A 206 5.01 7.25 15.61
N VAL A 207 4.59 7.22 14.35
CA VAL A 207 3.64 6.25 13.80
C VAL A 207 4.40 5.26 12.91
N THR A 208 3.88 4.05 12.79
CA THR A 208 4.35 3.09 11.79
C THR A 208 3.28 2.86 10.72
N ILE A 209 3.66 2.91 9.45
CA ILE A 209 2.77 2.60 8.33
C ILE A 209 3.21 1.29 7.68
N THR A 210 2.26 0.44 7.29
CA THR A 210 2.55 -0.82 6.59
C THR A 210 1.53 -1.13 5.51
N TRP A 211 1.92 -1.90 4.50
CA TRP A 211 1.06 -2.29 3.38
C TRP A 211 1.03 -3.80 3.18
N ILE A 212 -0.12 -4.31 2.78
CA ILE A 212 -0.33 -5.69 2.34
C ILE A 212 -1.26 -5.71 1.12
N GLY A 213 -1.05 -6.64 0.18
CA GLY A 213 -1.97 -6.84 -0.96
C GLY A 213 -3.21 -7.65 -0.58
N ASP A 214 -4.26 -7.59 -1.39
CA ASP A 214 -5.50 -8.36 -1.17
C ASP A 214 -5.25 -9.88 -1.06
N GLY A 215 -4.45 -10.47 -1.96
CA GLY A 215 -4.09 -11.90 -1.84
C GLY A 215 -3.34 -12.24 -0.56
N ALA A 216 -2.40 -11.39 -0.15
CA ALA A 216 -1.61 -11.59 1.05
C ALA A 216 -2.42 -11.37 2.34
N SER A 217 -3.63 -10.80 2.28
CA SER A 217 -4.54 -10.73 3.43
C SER A 217 -5.01 -12.11 3.92
N ALA A 218 -4.85 -13.15 3.11
CA ALA A 218 -5.09 -14.53 3.50
C ALA A 218 -3.95 -15.16 4.33
N GLU A 219 -2.80 -14.49 4.44
CA GLU A 219 -1.69 -14.94 5.29
C GLU A 219 -1.98 -14.71 6.77
N GLY A 220 -1.45 -15.59 7.64
CA GLY A 220 -1.68 -15.51 9.08
C GLY A 220 -1.24 -14.18 9.70
N ASP A 221 -0.16 -13.59 9.18
CA ASP A 221 0.37 -12.30 9.66
C ASP A 221 -0.61 -11.13 9.52
N TYR A 222 -1.54 -11.19 8.55
CA TYR A 222 -2.62 -10.21 8.45
C TYR A 222 -3.51 -10.24 9.70
N HIS A 223 -3.96 -11.43 10.09
CA HIS A 223 -4.78 -11.62 11.27
C HIS A 223 -4.03 -11.23 12.56
N TYR A 224 -2.76 -11.64 12.67
CA TYR A 224 -1.94 -11.32 13.84
C TYR A 224 -1.75 -9.81 14.01
N ALA A 225 -1.48 -9.09 12.93
CA ALA A 225 -1.33 -7.63 12.96
C ALA A 225 -2.61 -6.95 13.46
N LEU A 226 -3.78 -7.30 12.92
CA LEU A 226 -5.06 -6.72 13.34
C LEU A 226 -5.34 -7.00 14.82
N ASN A 227 -5.13 -8.24 15.26
CA ASN A 227 -5.37 -8.65 16.63
C ASN A 227 -4.47 -7.88 17.62
N PHE A 228 -3.16 -7.85 17.35
CA PHE A 228 -2.20 -7.15 18.22
C PHE A 228 -2.40 -5.64 18.21
N ALA A 229 -2.64 -5.04 17.03
CA ALA A 229 -2.92 -3.60 16.94
C ALA A 229 -4.17 -3.21 17.74
N SER A 230 -5.22 -4.04 17.68
CA SER A 230 -6.46 -3.81 18.43
C SER A 230 -6.28 -3.95 19.94
N ILE A 231 -5.55 -4.95 20.41
CA ILE A 231 -5.34 -5.21 21.85
C ILE A 231 -4.42 -4.15 22.46
N TYR A 232 -3.27 -3.89 21.83
CA TYR A 232 -2.24 -3.01 22.38
C TYR A 232 -2.41 -1.54 22.00
N LYS A 233 -3.43 -1.23 21.18
CA LYS A 233 -3.71 0.12 20.65
C LYS A 233 -2.47 0.74 20.01
N ALA A 234 -1.71 -0.06 19.27
CA ALA A 234 -0.45 0.36 18.68
C ALA A 234 -0.66 1.53 17.69
N PRO A 235 0.25 2.54 17.65
CA PRO A 235 0.19 3.66 16.72
C PRO A 235 0.61 3.22 15.31
N VAL A 236 -0.28 2.50 14.62
CA VAL A 236 -0.01 1.89 13.32
C VAL A 236 -1.11 2.17 12.30
N ILE A 237 -0.72 2.42 11.06
CA ILE A 237 -1.62 2.51 9.89
C ILE A 237 -1.48 1.21 9.10
N LEU A 238 -2.53 0.40 9.10
CA LEU A 238 -2.60 -0.91 8.45
C LEU A 238 -3.29 -0.78 7.08
N ASN A 239 -2.50 -0.74 6.00
CA ASN A 239 -3.03 -0.54 4.66
C ASN A 239 -3.20 -1.86 3.92
N LEU A 240 -4.42 -2.13 3.44
CA LEU A 240 -4.69 -3.20 2.48
C LEU A 240 -4.85 -2.57 1.09
N VAL A 241 -3.94 -2.90 0.18
CA VAL A 241 -3.96 -2.47 -1.21
C VAL A 241 -4.70 -3.53 -2.02
N ASN A 242 -6.00 -3.32 -2.23
CA ASN A 242 -6.81 -4.19 -3.06
C ASN A 242 -6.75 -3.73 -4.52
N ASN A 243 -5.85 -4.34 -5.30
CA ASN A 243 -5.74 -4.07 -6.74
C ASN A 243 -6.49 -5.14 -7.58
N GLN A 244 -7.32 -5.95 -6.92
CA GLN A 244 -8.17 -7.01 -7.46
C GLN A 244 -7.45 -8.30 -7.88
N TRP A 245 -6.11 -8.38 -7.71
CA TRP A 245 -5.31 -9.51 -8.19
C TRP A 245 -4.16 -9.85 -7.23
N ALA A 246 -3.77 -11.12 -7.21
CA ALA A 246 -2.65 -11.64 -6.42
C ALA A 246 -1.70 -12.51 -7.27
#